data_AF-A0A4R6WVK5-F1
#
_entry.id   AF-A0A4R6WVK5-F1
#
_cell.length_a   1.000
_cell.length_b   1.000
_cell.length_c   1.000
_cell.angle_alpha   90.00
_cell.angle_beta   90.00
_cell.angle_gamma   90.00
#
_symmetry.space_group_name_H-M   'P 1'
#
loop_
_entity.id
_entity.type
_entity.pdbx_description
1 polymer ?
#
loop_
_entity_poly.entity_id
_entity_poly.type
_entity_poly.pdbx_seq_one_letter_code
_entity_poly.pdbx_strand_id
1 'polypeptide(L)'
;MAAKWARSVLAAAFILSLHPGIAQAQAEDGTTGNEAERLMGEGLQKILQALDLLLKTVPQYSAPEVLPNGDIIIRRVHPEDEGDEELEEPAEPAPTEDSTET
;
A
#
# COMPACT_ATOMS: atom_id res chain seq x y z
N MET A 1 15.06 49.59 65.18
CA MET A 1 15.69 49.08 63.94
C MET A 1 14.88 47.85 63.51
N ALA A 2 14.57 47.52 62.25
CA ALA A 2 14.44 48.25 60.97
C ALA A 2 13.81 47.24 59.95
N ALA A 3 12.98 47.55 58.96
CA ALA A 3 12.23 48.77 58.58
C ALA A 3 10.95 48.37 57.79
N LYS A 4 10.12 49.33 57.36
CA LYS A 4 8.85 49.09 56.61
C LYS A 4 8.94 49.47 55.12
N TRP A 5 9.35 48.58 54.22
CA TRP A 5 9.34 48.79 52.76
C TRP A 5 9.20 47.43 52.05
N ALA A 6 8.43 47.23 50.97
CA ALA A 6 7.36 48.05 50.37
C ALA A 6 6.35 47.10 49.69
N ARG A 7 5.14 47.59 49.37
CA ARG A 7 4.14 46.82 48.60
C ARG A 7 4.57 46.71 47.15
N SER A 8 4.58 45.50 46.59
CA SER A 8 4.52 45.26 45.14
C SER A 8 3.51 44.17 44.84
N VAL A 9 2.42 44.57 44.18
CA VAL A 9 1.35 43.70 43.70
C VAL A 9 1.61 43.39 42.22
N LEU A 10 1.78 42.11 41.87
CA LEU A 10 1.30 41.45 40.65
C LEU A 10 1.76 39.98 40.79
N ALA A 11 0.89 38.99 41.03
CA ALA A 11 -0.21 38.54 40.20
C ALA A 11 0.25 38.01 38.82
N ALA A 12 0.94 36.86 38.84
CA ALA A 12 0.91 35.87 37.76
C ALA A 12 1.41 34.53 38.32
N ALA A 13 0.57 33.88 39.15
CA ALA A 13 0.85 32.54 39.65
C ALA A 13 0.70 31.52 38.51
N PHE A 14 1.72 31.40 37.66
CA PHE A 14 1.84 30.31 36.69
C PHE A 14 2.25 29.03 37.44
N ILE A 15 1.41 28.61 38.39
CA ILE A 15 1.47 27.29 38.99
C ILE A 15 1.23 26.34 37.82
N LEU A 16 2.27 25.58 37.49
CA LEU A 16 2.27 24.49 36.56
C LEU A 16 1.22 23.46 37.02
N SER A 17 -0.03 23.68 36.63
CA SER A 17 -1.14 22.79 36.92
C SER A 17 -1.01 21.56 36.04
N LEU A 18 -0.12 20.68 36.49
CA LEU A 18 0.00 19.30 36.08
C LEU A 18 -1.33 18.63 36.45
N HIS A 19 -2.28 18.69 35.53
CA HIS A 19 -3.53 17.96 35.66
C HIS A 19 -3.26 16.52 35.19
N PRO A 20 -3.21 15.51 36.06
CA PRO A 20 -3.62 14.17 35.69
C PRO A 20 -5.14 14.20 35.54
N GLY A 21 -5.61 14.92 34.53
CA GLY A 21 -6.91 14.70 33.95
C GLY A 21 -6.85 13.32 33.30
N ILE A 22 -7.04 12.28 34.12
CA ILE A 22 -7.39 10.97 33.62
C ILE A 22 -8.73 11.18 32.95
N ALA A 23 -8.68 11.46 31.64
CA ALA A 23 -9.81 11.28 30.77
C ALA A 23 -10.23 9.83 30.96
N GLN A 24 -11.30 9.61 31.72
CA GLN A 24 -11.92 8.31 31.77
C GLN A 24 -12.41 8.06 30.35
N ALA A 25 -11.68 7.22 29.62
CA ALA A 25 -12.16 6.66 28.37
C ALA A 25 -13.42 5.86 28.72
N GLN A 26 -14.56 6.53 28.66
CA GLN A 26 -15.84 5.86 28.68
C GLN A 26 -15.86 4.97 27.45
N ALA A 27 -15.87 3.66 27.66
CA ALA A 27 -16.14 2.72 26.60
C ALA A 27 -17.55 3.03 26.09
N GLU A 28 -17.65 3.71 24.95
CA GLU A 28 -18.91 3.88 24.21
C GLU A 28 -19.25 2.55 23.52
N ASP A 29 -19.63 1.57 24.35
CA ASP A 29 -20.00 0.22 23.94
C ASP A 29 -21.13 0.27 22.90
N GLY A 30 -20.80 -0.18 21.68
CA GLY A 30 -21.75 -0.37 20.58
C GLY A 30 -21.53 0.54 19.37
N THR A 31 -21.30 1.85 19.55
CA THR A 31 -21.16 2.77 18.40
C THR A 31 -19.70 2.87 17.90
N THR A 32 -18.74 2.85 18.82
CA THR A 32 -17.31 3.00 18.48
C THR A 32 -16.73 1.78 17.78
N GLY A 33 -17.19 0.57 18.10
CA GLY A 33 -16.78 -0.66 17.42
C GLY A 33 -17.12 -0.65 15.93
N ASN A 34 -18.37 -0.32 15.60
CA ASN A 34 -18.84 -0.23 14.21
C ASN A 34 -18.07 0.83 13.40
N GLU A 35 -17.79 2.00 13.99
CA GLU A 35 -17.02 3.05 13.30
C GLU A 35 -15.54 2.67 13.16
N ALA A 36 -14.94 1.99 14.15
CA ALA A 36 -13.57 1.48 14.06
C ALA A 36 -13.44 0.41 12.95
N GLU A 37 -14.39 -0.53 12.85
CA GLU A 37 -14.46 -1.52 11.78
C GLU A 37 -14.64 -0.86 10.40
N ARG A 38 -15.48 0.18 10.31
CA ARG A 38 -15.68 0.96 9.07
C ARG A 38 -14.40 1.68 8.64
N LEU A 39 -13.72 2.35 9.57
CA LEU A 39 -12.43 3.03 9.31
C LEU A 39 -11.32 2.04 8.93
N MET A 40 -11.28 0.84 9.53
CA MET A 40 -10.39 -0.24 9.12
C MET A 40 -10.68 -0.71 7.69
N GLY A 41 -11.95 -0.91 7.33
CA GLY A 41 -12.37 -1.28 5.98
C GLY A 41 -11.98 -0.25 4.93
N GLU A 42 -12.27 1.03 5.17
CA GLU A 42 -11.88 2.14 4.30
C GLU A 42 -10.35 2.28 4.17
N GLY A 43 -9.61 2.03 5.26
CA GLY A 43 -8.15 2.03 5.26
C GLY A 43 -7.57 0.90 4.40
N LEU A 44 -8.07 -0.32 4.56
CA LEU A 44 -7.65 -1.48 3.77
C LEU A 44 -7.97 -1.29 2.28
N GLN A 45 -9.15 -0.76 1.94
CA GLN A 45 -9.53 -0.50 0.57
C GLN A 45 -8.58 0.48 -0.14
N LYS A 46 -8.15 1.54 0.56
CA LYS A 46 -7.14 2.51 0.05
C LYS A 46 -5.77 1.86 -0.16
N ILE A 47 -5.35 0.94 0.71
CA ILE A 47 -4.10 0.20 0.57
C ILE A 47 -4.15 -0.72 -0.66
N LEU A 48 -5.24 -1.44 -0.86
CA LEU A 48 -5.43 -2.31 -2.03
C LEU A 48 -5.48 -1.51 -3.34
N GLN A 49 -6.12 -0.34 -3.34
CA GLN A 49 -6.13 0.55 -4.50
C GLN A 49 -4.74 1.15 -4.80
N ALA A 50 -3.96 1.48 -3.77
CA ALA A 50 -2.57 1.91 -3.96
C ALA A 50 -1.67 0.78 -4.49
N LEU A 51 -1.92 -0.48 -4.08
CA LEU A 51 -1.23 -1.65 -4.60
C LEU A 51 -1.56 -1.92 -6.08
N ASP A 52 -2.82 -1.81 -6.48
CA ASP A 52 -3.25 -1.90 -7.88
C ASP A 52 -2.56 -0.84 -8.77
N LEU A 53 -2.51 0.41 -8.29
CA LEU A 53 -1.77 1.49 -8.98
C LEU A 53 -0.27 1.21 -9.06
N LEU A 54 0.34 0.63 -8.01
CA LEU A 54 1.75 0.24 -8.02
C LEU A 54 2.02 -0.88 -9.03
N LEU A 55 1.17 -1.91 -9.09
CA LEU A 55 1.32 -3.02 -10.03
C LEU A 55 1.23 -2.53 -11.49
N LYS A 56 0.37 -1.54 -11.78
CA LYS A 56 0.27 -0.87 -13.09
C LYS A 56 1.52 -0.10 -13.51
N THR A 57 2.48 0.14 -12.61
CA THR A 57 3.80 0.72 -12.98
C THR A 57 4.83 -0.32 -13.40
N VAL A 58 4.56 -1.61 -13.20
CA VAL A 58 5.49 -2.68 -13.57
C VAL A 58 5.46 -2.86 -15.10
N PRO A 59 6.60 -2.73 -15.81
CA PRO A 59 6.64 -2.91 -17.26
C PRO A 59 6.40 -4.37 -17.64
N GLN A 60 5.48 -4.58 -18.58
CA GLN A 60 5.26 -5.87 -19.23
C GLN A 60 6.31 -6.09 -20.34
N TYR A 61 6.71 -7.34 -20.57
CA TYR A 61 7.73 -7.71 -21.54
C TYR A 61 7.27 -8.89 -22.41
N SER A 62 7.62 -8.85 -23.70
CA SER A 62 7.32 -9.93 -24.65
C SER A 62 8.19 -11.17 -24.41
N ALA A 63 7.84 -12.27 -25.07
CA ALA A 63 8.75 -13.40 -25.24
C ALA A 63 10.10 -12.93 -25.85
N PRO A 64 11.25 -13.53 -25.43
CA PRO A 64 12.57 -13.15 -25.91
C PRO A 64 12.84 -13.70 -27.32
N GLU A 65 13.43 -12.87 -28.18
CA GLU A 65 13.87 -13.25 -29.52
C GLU A 65 15.40 -13.41 -29.54
N VAL A 66 15.91 -14.55 -30.02
CA VAL A 66 17.34 -14.82 -30.15
C VAL A 66 17.80 -14.47 -31.56
N LEU A 67 18.78 -13.57 -31.67
CA LEU A 67 19.34 -13.12 -32.94
C LEU A 67 20.39 -14.10 -33.50
N PRO A 68 20.66 -14.09 -34.82
CA PRO A 68 21.64 -14.99 -35.45
C PRO A 68 23.09 -14.86 -34.94
N ASN A 69 23.42 -13.77 -34.23
CA ASN A 69 24.72 -13.56 -33.59
C ASN A 69 24.77 -14.08 -32.13
N GLY A 70 23.65 -14.55 -31.57
CA GLY A 70 23.53 -15.05 -30.20
C GLY A 70 23.04 -14.03 -29.17
N ASP A 71 22.77 -12.77 -29.55
CA ASP A 71 22.16 -11.78 -28.67
C ASP A 71 20.65 -12.04 -28.47
N ILE A 72 20.07 -11.45 -27.41
CA ILE A 72 18.64 -11.58 -27.10
C ILE A 72 17.98 -10.21 -27.04
N ILE A 73 16.84 -10.05 -27.73
CA ILE A 73 15.95 -8.88 -27.60
C ILE A 73 14.77 -9.26 -26.71
N ILE A 74 14.46 -8.40 -25.73
CA ILE A 74 13.24 -8.45 -24.93
C ILE A 74 12.50 -7.12 -25.13
N ARG A 75 11.35 -7.15 -25.82
CA ARG A 75 10.56 -5.94 -26.09
C ARG A 75 9.65 -5.63 -24.92
N ARG A 76 9.37 -4.33 -24.67
CA ARG A 76 8.34 -3.90 -23.72
C ARG A 76 7.00 -3.91 -24.42
N VAL A 77 5.99 -4.49 -23.81
CA VAL A 77 4.59 -4.38 -24.25
C VAL A 77 4.03 -3.10 -23.64
N HIS A 78 3.48 -2.18 -24.45
CA HIS A 78 2.73 -1.07 -23.89
C HIS A 78 1.30 -1.54 -23.60
N PRO A 79 0.69 -1.13 -22.47
CA PRO A 79 -0.68 -1.55 -22.12
C PRO A 79 -1.75 -1.00 -23.08
N GLU A 80 -1.38 -0.10 -23.98
CA GLU A 80 -2.24 0.39 -25.08
C GLU A 80 -2.14 -0.45 -26.37
N ASP A 81 -1.21 -1.40 -26.44
CA ASP A 81 -1.05 -2.37 -27.54
C ASP A 81 -1.83 -3.70 -27.29
N GLU A 82 -2.52 -3.85 -26.14
CA GLU A 82 -3.23 -5.08 -25.69
C GLU A 82 -4.44 -5.50 -26.58
N GLY A 83 -4.66 -4.85 -27.72
CA GLY A 83 -5.80 -5.08 -28.62
C GLY A 83 -5.58 -6.09 -29.75
N ASP A 84 -4.33 -6.31 -30.19
CA ASP A 84 -4.02 -6.96 -31.48
C ASP A 84 -3.21 -8.26 -31.38
N GLU A 85 -2.81 -8.71 -30.18
CA GLU A 85 -2.18 -10.03 -29.99
C GLU A 85 -3.25 -11.12 -29.79
N GLU A 86 -3.83 -11.56 -30.90
CA GLU A 86 -4.59 -12.81 -30.97
C GLU A 86 -3.65 -13.95 -30.53
N LEU A 87 -3.93 -14.54 -29.36
CA LEU A 87 -3.12 -15.61 -28.80
C LEU A 87 -3.21 -16.84 -29.71
N GLU A 88 -2.28 -16.97 -30.66
CA GLU A 88 -2.08 -18.22 -31.41
C GLU A 88 -1.76 -19.33 -30.41
N GLU A 89 -2.78 -20.10 -30.08
CA GLU A 89 -2.70 -21.26 -29.20
C GLU A 89 -1.59 -22.17 -29.72
N PRO A 90 -0.53 -22.46 -28.92
CA PRO A 90 0.62 -23.19 -29.43
C PRO A 90 0.15 -24.58 -29.84
N ALA A 91 0.14 -24.82 -31.16
CA ALA A 91 -0.40 -26.04 -31.74
C ALA A 91 0.13 -27.26 -30.99
N GLU A 92 -0.77 -28.07 -30.42
CA GLU A 92 -0.39 -29.27 -29.68
C GLU A 92 0.59 -30.08 -30.54
N PRO A 93 1.78 -30.45 -30.02
CA PRO A 93 2.66 -31.32 -30.76
C PRO A 93 1.91 -32.62 -31.03
N ALA A 94 1.70 -32.93 -32.31
CA ALA A 94 0.97 -34.10 -32.74
C ALA A 94 1.45 -35.34 -31.98
N PRO A 95 0.55 -36.24 -31.54
CA PRO A 95 0.93 -37.37 -30.72
C PRO A 95 1.99 -38.19 -31.46
N THR A 96 3.21 -38.21 -30.91
CA THR A 96 4.22 -39.18 -31.34
C THR A 96 3.70 -40.55 -30.95
N GLU A 97 3.11 -41.22 -31.94
CA GLU A 97 2.67 -42.60 -31.84
C GLU A 97 3.80 -43.47 -31.27
N ASP A 98 3.43 -44.21 -30.23
CA ASP A 98 4.28 -45.10 -29.45
C ASP A 98 4.84 -46.26 -30.30
N SER A 99 5.96 -46.81 -29.84
CA SER A 99 6.46 -48.16 -30.12
C SER A 99 6.84 -48.54 -31.55
N THR A 100 8.15 -48.73 -31.76
CA THR A 100 8.69 -50.11 -31.87
C THR A 100 10.10 -50.21 -31.29
N GLU A 101 10.21 -50.93 -30.17
CA GLU A 101 11.46 -51.57 -29.71
C GLU A 101 11.76 -52.78 -30.63
N THR A 102 12.98 -52.89 -31.17
CA THR A 102 13.56 -54.11 -31.78
C THR A 102 15.09 -53.99 -31.82
#